data_AF-A0A2G2G307-F1
#
_entry.id   AF-A0A2G2G307-F1
#
_cell.length_a   1.000
_cell.length_b   1.000
_cell.length_c   1.000
_cell.angle_alpha   90.00
_cell.angle_beta   90.00
_cell.angle_gamma   90.00
#
_symmetry.space_group_name_H-M   'P 1'
#
loop_
_entity.id
_entity.type
_entity.pdbx_description
1 polymer ?
#
loop_
_entity_poly.entity_id
_entity_poly.type
_entity_poly.pdbx_seq_one_letter_code
_entity_poly.pdbx_strand_id
1 'polypeptide(L)'
;MAELTVNLTNVSGTQTPVTETLTTSDTVTWDATKNVLAHLDNVTGGSITVTLDGADGTTVSCAGLGDAIDVSAGYDIVIPAGEKRFVMFTSISSFLQGAITVASTGAGVESTLYKL
;
A
#
# COMPACT_ATOMS: atom_id res chain seq x y z
N MET A 1 -9.91 15.20 6.35
CA MET A 1 -9.57 14.16 5.37
C MET A 1 -8.26 14.60 4.74
N ALA A 2 -7.17 13.90 5.03
CA ALA A 2 -5.89 14.17 4.37
C ALA A 2 -5.94 13.42 3.03
N GLU A 3 -5.67 14.13 1.94
CA GLU A 3 -5.56 13.55 0.61
C GLU A 3 -4.08 13.31 0.35
N LEU A 4 -3.65 12.04 0.37
CA LEU A 4 -2.29 11.67 0.03
C LEU A 4 -2.05 11.97 -1.45
N THR A 5 -1.40 13.10 -1.73
CA THR A 5 -1.16 13.57 -3.10
C THR A 5 0.12 12.92 -3.64
N VAL A 6 -0.04 11.96 -4.56
CA VAL A 6 1.10 11.20 -5.11
C VAL A 6 1.76 11.93 -6.29
N ASN A 7 2.82 12.68 -6.03
CA ASN A 7 3.61 13.33 -7.10
C ASN A 7 4.58 12.33 -7.78
N LEU A 8 4.11 11.60 -8.81
CA LEU A 8 4.81 10.49 -9.48
C LEU A 8 5.58 10.88 -10.76
N THR A 9 6.69 11.60 -10.68
CA THR A 9 7.62 11.80 -11.82
C THR A 9 8.65 10.67 -11.88
N ASN A 10 8.99 10.10 -13.06
CA ASN A 10 10.12 9.15 -13.18
C ASN A 10 11.39 9.93 -12.82
N VAL A 11 12.15 9.55 -11.78
CA VAL A 11 13.35 10.32 -11.41
C VAL A 11 14.56 9.43 -11.21
N SER A 12 15.61 9.72 -11.98
CA SER A 12 16.98 9.25 -11.77
C SER A 12 17.75 10.32 -11.00
N GLY A 13 18.22 10.03 -9.78
CA GLY A 13 18.98 10.97 -8.92
C GLY A 13 18.57 10.94 -7.45
N THR A 14 19.07 11.88 -6.65
CA THR A 14 18.65 12.07 -5.24
C THR A 14 17.22 12.55 -5.18
N GLN A 15 16.40 11.94 -4.32
CA GLN A 15 15.00 12.27 -4.11
C GLN A 15 14.76 12.69 -2.66
N THR A 16 13.93 13.72 -2.46
CA THR A 16 13.35 14.03 -1.16
C THR A 16 11.95 13.43 -1.15
N PRO A 17 11.74 12.26 -0.52
CA PRO A 17 10.42 11.67 -0.47
C PRO A 17 9.47 12.51 0.40
N VAL A 18 8.20 12.52 0.03
CA VAL A 18 7.13 13.03 0.91
C VAL A 18 6.73 11.88 1.83
N THR A 19 6.85 12.10 3.13
CA THR A 19 6.38 11.17 4.16
C THR A 19 5.10 11.73 4.76
N GLU A 20 4.06 10.92 4.78
CA GLU A 20 2.81 11.27 5.45
C GLU A 20 2.50 10.23 6.54
N THR A 21 1.93 10.69 7.64
CA THR A 21 1.42 9.80 8.67
C THR A 21 0.06 9.28 8.23
N LEU A 22 -0.06 7.97 8.05
CA LEU A 22 -1.32 7.33 7.77
C LEU A 22 -2.30 7.53 8.93
N THR A 23 -3.53 7.84 8.57
CA THR A 23 -4.67 7.81 9.46
C THR A 23 -5.31 6.42 9.45
N THR A 24 -6.41 6.24 10.18
CA THR A 24 -7.12 4.95 10.23
C THR A 24 -7.71 4.52 8.89
N SER A 25 -7.91 5.46 7.96
CA SER A 25 -8.42 5.18 6.61
C SER A 25 -8.00 6.30 5.67
N ASP A 26 -7.09 6.00 4.77
CA ASP A 26 -6.66 6.90 3.70
C ASP A 26 -6.92 6.27 2.33
N THR A 27 -6.95 7.08 1.28
CA THR A 27 -7.09 6.61 -0.10
C THR A 27 -5.87 6.97 -0.92
N VAL A 28 -5.34 6.01 -1.66
CA VAL A 28 -4.24 6.19 -2.59
C VAL A 28 -4.64 5.69 -3.97
N THR A 29 -4.23 6.40 -5.01
CA THR A 29 -4.39 5.93 -6.39
C THR A 29 -3.02 5.52 -6.93
N TRP A 30 -2.93 4.31 -7.45
CA TRP A 30 -1.71 3.78 -8.05
C TRP A 30 -1.91 3.55 -9.55
N ASP A 31 -0.93 3.99 -10.33
CA ASP A 31 -0.82 3.68 -11.76
C ASP A 31 -0.01 2.39 -11.92
N ALA A 32 -0.68 1.31 -12.32
CA ALA A 32 -0.09 -0.02 -12.47
C ALA A 32 1.07 -0.10 -13.47
N THR A 33 1.27 0.93 -14.31
CA THR A 33 2.43 1.02 -15.21
C THR A 33 3.71 1.46 -14.50
N LYS A 34 3.62 1.88 -13.23
CA LYS A 34 4.74 2.39 -12.44
C LYS A 34 5.15 1.40 -11.35
N ASN A 35 6.45 1.15 -11.23
CA ASN A 35 7.02 0.41 -10.10
C ASN A 35 7.03 1.33 -8.88
N VAL A 36 6.16 1.04 -7.91
CA VAL A 36 6.07 1.79 -6.65
C VAL A 36 6.45 0.87 -5.50
N LEU A 37 7.27 1.39 -4.59
CA LEU A 37 7.65 0.77 -3.33
C LEU A 37 7.04 1.58 -2.19
N ALA A 38 6.13 0.96 -1.44
CA ALA A 38 5.65 1.50 -0.18
C ALA A 38 6.61 1.15 0.95
N HIS A 39 7.08 2.18 1.64
CA HIS A 39 7.82 2.09 2.88
C HIS A 39 6.87 2.48 4.01
N LEU A 40 6.64 1.54 4.92
CA LEU A 40 5.75 1.69 6.06
C LEU A 40 6.59 1.57 7.33
N ASP A 41 6.57 2.60 8.17
CA ASP A 41 7.33 2.70 9.40
C ASP A 41 6.38 2.81 10.59
N ASN A 42 6.35 1.78 11.45
CA ASN A 42 5.52 1.80 12.65
C ASN A 42 6.29 2.45 13.80
N VAL A 43 6.01 3.73 14.05
CA VAL A 43 6.67 4.50 15.12
C VAL A 43 6.03 4.27 16.50
N THR A 44 5.07 3.36 16.61
CA THR A 44 4.35 3.08 17.86
C THR A 44 4.94 1.93 18.65
N GLY A 45 4.54 1.81 19.91
CA GLY A 45 4.91 0.70 20.79
C GLY A 45 4.08 -0.58 20.60
N GLY A 46 3.12 -0.60 19.67
CA GLY A 46 2.25 -1.75 19.40
C GLY A 46 2.39 -2.25 17.96
N SER A 47 2.01 -3.50 17.70
CA SER A 47 1.90 -4.00 16.33
C SER A 47 0.74 -3.31 15.62
N ILE A 48 0.95 -2.87 14.37
CA ILE A 48 -0.09 -2.29 13.53
C ILE A 48 -0.25 -3.16 12.28
N THR A 49 -1.49 -3.43 11.89
CA THR A 49 -1.80 -4.04 10.60
C THR A 49 -2.27 -2.96 9.65
N VAL A 50 -1.64 -2.88 8.48
CA VAL A 50 -2.06 -2.04 7.36
C VAL A 50 -2.69 -2.92 6.29
N THR A 51 -3.94 -2.68 5.95
CA THR A 51 -4.67 -3.37 4.90
C THR A 51 -4.69 -2.47 3.67
N LEU A 52 -4.24 -3.01 2.53
CA LEU A 52 -4.36 -2.38 1.22
C LEU A 52 -5.48 -3.04 0.44
N ASP A 53 -6.57 -2.32 0.22
CA ASP A 53 -7.77 -2.85 -0.44
C ASP A 53 -8.14 -2.02 -1.66
N GLY A 54 -8.06 -2.62 -2.85
CA GLY A 54 -8.49 -2.01 -4.10
C GLY A 54 -10.00 -2.10 -4.26
N ALA A 55 -10.68 -0.98 -4.48
CA ALA A 55 -12.14 -0.93 -4.61
C ALA A 55 -12.71 -1.84 -5.72
N ASP A 56 -11.91 -2.13 -6.75
CA ASP A 56 -12.29 -3.02 -7.87
C ASP A 56 -11.72 -4.45 -7.72
N GLY A 57 -10.96 -4.71 -6.65
CA GLY A 57 -10.39 -6.01 -6.31
C GLY A 57 -11.48 -6.97 -5.87
N THR A 58 -11.95 -7.83 -6.77
CA THR A 58 -12.98 -8.83 -6.46
C THR A 58 -12.40 -10.24 -6.57
N THR A 59 -12.20 -10.73 -7.78
CA THR A 59 -11.62 -12.06 -8.00
C THR A 59 -10.54 -12.02 -9.06
N VAL A 60 -9.46 -12.76 -8.85
CA VAL A 60 -8.39 -12.93 -9.82
C VAL A 60 -8.28 -14.38 -10.23
N SER A 61 -8.42 -14.64 -11.53
CA SER A 61 -8.21 -15.96 -12.12
C SER A 61 -6.72 -16.18 -12.38
N CYS A 62 -6.10 -17.13 -11.69
CA CYS A 62 -4.73 -17.54 -11.96
C CYS A 62 -4.71 -18.86 -12.74
N ALA A 63 -4.07 -18.88 -13.91
CA ALA A 63 -3.96 -20.08 -14.72
C ALA A 63 -3.18 -21.16 -13.94
N GLY A 64 -3.84 -22.29 -13.66
CA GLY A 64 -3.24 -23.43 -12.94
C GLY A 64 -3.81 -23.69 -11.55
N LEU A 65 -4.66 -22.81 -10.99
CA LEU A 65 -5.32 -23.01 -9.69
C LEU A 65 -6.77 -23.50 -9.78
N GLY A 66 -7.34 -23.63 -10.99
CA GLY A 66 -8.66 -24.21 -11.23
C GLY A 66 -9.83 -23.29 -10.88
N ASP A 67 -9.74 -22.54 -9.78
CA ASP A 67 -10.77 -21.62 -9.29
C ASP A 67 -10.29 -20.16 -9.23
N ALA A 68 -11.25 -19.24 -9.23
CA ALA A 68 -10.98 -17.82 -9.04
C ALA A 68 -10.58 -17.55 -7.57
N ILE A 69 -9.50 -16.81 -7.37
CA ILE A 69 -9.03 -16.42 -6.03
C ILE A 69 -9.73 -15.12 -5.66
N ASP A 70 -10.44 -15.12 -4.54
CA ASP A 70 -11.04 -13.93 -3.97
C ASP A 70 -9.96 -13.02 -3.37
N VAL A 71 -9.96 -11.76 -3.79
CA VAL A 71 -9.04 -10.71 -3.33
C VAL A 71 -9.78 -9.54 -2.68
N SER A 72 -11.10 -9.67 -2.46
CA SER A 72 -11.96 -8.59 -1.96
C SER A 72 -11.74 -8.22 -0.48
N ALA A 73 -10.88 -8.95 0.22
CA ALA A 73 -10.48 -8.63 1.59
C ALA A 73 -9.26 -7.70 1.66
N GLY A 74 -8.65 -7.38 0.51
CA GLY A 74 -7.39 -6.65 0.44
C GLY A 74 -6.18 -7.48 0.88
N TYR A 75 -5.05 -6.80 1.04
CA TYR A 75 -3.77 -7.39 1.44
C TYR A 75 -3.30 -6.82 2.77
N ASP A 76 -3.21 -7.69 3.78
CA ASP A 76 -2.77 -7.34 5.14
C ASP A 76 -1.25 -7.35 5.29
N ILE A 77 -0.72 -6.26 5.85
CA ILE A 77 0.70 -6.08 6.16
C ILE A 77 0.82 -5.84 7.66
N VAL A 78 1.34 -6.84 8.38
CA VAL A 78 1.62 -6.71 9.80
C VAL A 78 3.00 -6.08 10.01
N ILE A 79 3.02 -4.95 10.71
CA ILE A 79 4.23 -4.21 11.06
C ILE A 79 4.39 -4.26 12.59
N PRO A 80 5.35 -5.02 13.12
CA PRO A 80 5.64 -5.05 14.55
C PRO A 80 6.01 -3.67 15.10
N ALA A 81 5.96 -3.52 16.42
CA ALA A 81 6.29 -2.27 17.10
C ALA A 81 7.72 -1.81 16.78
N GLY A 82 7.89 -0.56 16.34
CA GLY A 82 9.19 0.01 15.99
C GLY A 82 9.85 -0.58 14.75
N GLU A 83 9.16 -1.45 14.00
CA GLU A 83 9.67 -2.06 12.78
C GLU A 83 9.18 -1.35 11.51
N LYS A 84 9.89 -1.64 10.42
CA LYS A 84 9.57 -1.15 9.09
C LYS A 84 9.27 -2.30 8.13
N ARG A 85 8.40 -2.05 7.18
CA ARG A 85 8.09 -2.97 6.07
C ARG A 85 8.17 -2.23 4.75
N PHE A 86 8.69 -2.93 3.76
CA PHE A 86 8.73 -2.47 2.38
C PHE A 86 7.87 -3.39 1.54
N VAL A 87 6.94 -2.82 0.77
CA VAL A 87 6.01 -3.56 -0.07
C VAL A 87 6.05 -3.00 -1.47
N MET A 88 6.37 -3.85 -2.44
CA MET A 88 6.34 -3.47 -3.84
C MET A 88 4.91 -3.65 -4.36
N PHE A 89 4.33 -2.61 -4.95
CA PHE A 89 2.93 -2.66 -5.39
C PHE A 89 2.74 -3.61 -6.58
N THR A 90 3.76 -3.80 -7.41
CA THR A 90 3.68 -4.73 -8.54
C THR A 90 3.52 -6.19 -8.11
N SER A 91 4.08 -6.59 -6.96
CA SER A 91 3.94 -7.97 -6.47
C SER A 91 2.56 -8.27 -5.90
N ILE A 92 1.80 -7.25 -5.50
CA ILE A 92 0.44 -7.37 -4.97
C ILE A 92 -0.60 -6.70 -5.88
N SER A 93 -0.25 -6.48 -7.15
CA SER A 93 -1.04 -5.72 -8.12
C SER A 93 -2.49 -6.22 -8.27
N SER A 94 -2.70 -7.52 -8.11
CA SER A 94 -4.01 -8.19 -8.09
C SER A 94 -4.97 -7.64 -7.03
N PHE A 95 -4.46 -7.18 -5.89
CA PHE A 95 -5.24 -6.62 -4.77
C PHE A 95 -5.43 -5.10 -4.89
N LEU A 96 -4.66 -4.44 -5.74
CA LEU A 96 -4.58 -2.98 -5.85
C LEU A 96 -5.36 -2.43 -7.05
N GLN A 97 -6.47 -3.07 -7.40
CA GLN A 97 -7.30 -2.67 -8.54
C GLN A 97 -8.22 -1.50 -8.16
N GLY A 98 -8.19 -0.43 -8.96
CA GLY A 98 -8.99 0.76 -8.71
C GLY A 98 -8.39 1.70 -7.66
N ALA A 99 -9.25 2.45 -6.97
CA ALA A 99 -8.82 3.28 -5.83
C ALA A 99 -8.46 2.37 -4.65
N ILE A 100 -7.28 2.56 -4.08
CA ILE A 100 -6.77 1.74 -2.99
C ILE A 100 -7.09 2.43 -1.67
N THR A 101 -7.87 1.75 -0.85
CA THR A 101 -8.08 2.12 0.55
C THR A 101 -6.92 1.57 1.38
N VAL A 102 -6.26 2.44 2.11
CA VAL A 102 -5.23 2.10 3.09
C VAL A 102 -5.89 2.20 4.47
N ALA A 103 -6.28 1.05 5.01
CA ALA A 103 -6.84 0.97 6.35
C ALA A 103 -5.74 0.56 7.33
N SER A 104 -5.71 1.16 8.52
CA SER A 104 -4.78 0.80 9.57
C SER A 104 -5.53 0.53 10.88
N THR A 105 -5.09 -0.49 11.64
CA THR A 105 -5.68 -0.81 12.94
C THR A 105 -5.36 0.23 14.03
N GLY A 106 -4.53 1.23 13.72
CA GLY A 106 -4.15 2.31 14.61
C GLY A 106 -3.35 3.39 13.88
N ALA A 107 -3.43 4.63 14.38
CA ALA A 107 -2.64 5.74 13.84
C ALA A 107 -1.16 5.62 14.26
N GLY A 108 -0.25 6.17 13.43
CA GLY A 108 1.18 6.19 13.72
C GLY A 108 2.04 5.29 12.83
N VAL A 109 1.55 4.96 11.64
CA VAL A 109 2.41 4.45 10.57
C VAL A 109 2.80 5.61 9.67
N GLU A 110 4.09 5.91 9.60
CA GLU A 110 4.61 6.82 8.59
C GLU A 110 4.75 6.06 7.27
N SER A 111 4.13 6.59 6.22
CA SER A 111 4.16 6.00 4.89
C SER A 111 4.93 6.90 3.93
N THR A 112 5.81 6.26 3.17
CA THR A 112 6.56 6.89 2.10
C THR A 112 6.46 6.04 0.84
N LEU A 113 6.01 6.64 -0.26
CA LEU A 113 5.96 5.98 -1.55
C LEU A 113 7.17 6.37 -2.39
N TYR A 114 7.98 5.38 -2.78
CA TYR A 114 9.10 5.55 -3.69
C TYR A 114 8.72 5.04 -5.07
N LYS A 115 9.17 5.74 -6.10
CA LYS A 115 9.08 5.29 -7.49
C LYS A 115 10.43 4.74 -7.92
N LEU A 116 10.43 3.53 -8.48
CA LEU A 116 11.62 2.82 -8.95
C LEU A 116 11.66 2.78 -10.48
#